data_AF-A0A2V8G4V7-F1
#
_entry.id   AF-A0A2V8G4V7-F1
#
_cell.length_a   1.000
_cell.length_b   1.000
_cell.length_c   1.000
_cell.angle_alpha   90.00
_cell.angle_beta   90.00
_cell.angle_gamma   90.00
#
_symmetry.space_group_name_H-M   'P 1'
#
loop_
_entity.id
_entity.type
_entity.pdbx_description
1 polymer ?
#
loop_
_entity_poly.entity_id
_entity_poly.type
_entity_poly.pdbx_seq_one_letter_code
_entity_poly.pdbx_strand_id
1 'polypeptide(L)' 'TVCPPEMQIARLVERGMAPIEARQRLDAQMPTAEKAARADFVIRTDGSFEETDKQIDEVYRKLLGGR' A
#
# COMPACT_ATOMS: atom_id res chain seq x y z
N THR A 1 0.30 3.16 1.81
CA THR A 1 0.67 1.74 1.82
C THR A 1 1.17 1.33 0.46
N VAL A 2 2.03 0.31 0.40
CA VAL A 2 2.57 -0.25 -0.86
C VAL A 2 2.64 -1.79 -0.78
N CYS A 3 2.44 -2.45 -1.91
CA CYS A 3 2.71 -3.88 -2.15
C CYS A 3 2.93 -4.10 -3.67
N PRO A 4 3.45 -5.25 -4.11
CA PRO A 4 3.68 -5.51 -5.54
C PRO A 4 2.41 -5.35 -6.41
N PRO A 5 2.52 -4.86 -7.65
CA PRO A 5 1.38 -4.64 -8.55
C PRO A 5 0.47 -5.85 -8.74
N GLU A 6 1.06 -7.05 -8.87
CA GLU A 6 0.35 -8.32 -9.01
C GLU A 6 -0.52 -8.62 -7.80
N MET A 7 -0.04 -8.32 -6.59
CA MET A 7 -0.78 -8.51 -5.35
C MET A 7 -1.92 -7.47 -5.21
N GLN A 8 -1.70 -6.24 -5.69
CA GLN A 8 -2.76 -5.23 -5.74
C GLN A 8 -3.92 -5.67 -6.65
N ILE A 9 -3.60 -6.22 -7.81
CA ILE A 9 -4.60 -6.71 -8.76
C ILE A 9 -5.33 -7.92 -8.22
N ALA A 10 -4.62 -8.90 -7.67
CA ALA A 10 -5.24 -10.07 -7.05
C ALA A 10 -6.28 -9.66 -5.98
N ARG A 11 -5.92 -8.72 -5.10
CA ARG A 11 -6.83 -8.19 -4.07
C ARG A 11 -8.03 -7.44 -4.64
N LEU A 12 -7.87 -6.72 -5.76
CA LEU A 12 -8.99 -6.05 -6.42
C LEU A 12 -9.95 -7.06 -7.05
N VAL A 13 -9.42 -8.12 -7.66
CA VAL A 13 -10.21 -9.21 -8.24
C VAL A 13 -10.95 -9.99 -7.17
N GLU A 14 -10.32 -10.33 -6.06
CA GLU A 14 -10.96 -10.96 -4.90
C GLU A 14 -12.12 -10.13 -4.33
N ARG A 15 -12.06 -8.81 -4.48
CA ARG A 15 -13.12 -7.87 -4.09
C ARG A 15 -14.24 -7.74 -5.13
N GLY A 16 -14.23 -8.57 -6.17
CA GLY A 16 -15.28 -8.65 -7.21
C GLY A 16 -15.03 -7.78 -8.45
N MET A 17 -13.82 -7.24 -8.62
CA MET A 17 -13.48 -6.45 -9.82
C MET A 17 -13.05 -7.35 -10.97
N ALA A 18 -13.44 -7.01 -12.21
CA ALA A 18 -12.92 -7.74 -13.37
C ALA A 18 -11.40 -7.50 -13.50
N PRO A 19 -10.58 -8.50 -13.91
CA PRO A 19 -9.13 -8.33 -14.01
C PRO A 19 -8.67 -7.16 -14.89
N ILE A 20 -9.40 -6.89 -15.98
CA ILE A 20 -9.13 -5.77 -16.90
C ILE A 20 -9.38 -4.43 -16.19
N GLU A 21 -10.50 -4.31 -15.47
CA GLU A 21 -10.83 -3.12 -14.70
C GLU A 21 -9.83 -2.89 -13.56
N ALA A 22 -9.39 -3.97 -12.89
CA ALA A 22 -8.37 -3.90 -11.84
C ALA A 22 -7.04 -3.37 -12.37
N ARG A 23 -6.63 -3.82 -13.56
CA ARG A 23 -5.43 -3.31 -14.25
C ARG A 23 -5.59 -1.84 -14.62
N GLN A 24 -6.68 -1.46 -15.28
CA GLN A 24 -6.95 -0.07 -15.66
C GLN A 24 -6.96 0.86 -14.44
N ARG A 25 -7.57 0.43 -13.35
CA ARG A 25 -7.61 1.19 -12.10
C ARG A 25 -6.24 1.33 -11.44
N LEU A 26 -5.39 0.32 -11.55
CA LEU A 26 -4.01 0.40 -11.07
C LEU A 26 -3.18 1.36 -11.93
N ASP A 27 -3.32 1.26 -13.25
CA ASP A 27 -2.57 2.07 -14.21
C ASP A 27 -3.00 3.55 -14.19
N ALA A 28 -4.24 3.85 -13.80
CA ALA A 28 -4.74 5.21 -13.61
C ALA A 28 -4.18 5.89 -12.34
N GLN A 29 -3.56 5.14 -11.43
CA GLN A 29 -2.93 5.68 -10.23
C GLN A 29 -1.45 6.00 -10.49
N MET A 30 -0.88 6.85 -9.63
CA MET A 30 0.57 7.03 -9.60
C MET A 30 1.27 5.68 -9.34
N PRO A 31 2.36 5.37 -10.07
CA PRO A 31 3.14 4.17 -9.84
C PRO A 31 3.51 4.01 -8.36
N THR A 32 3.40 2.78 -7.85
CA THR A 32 3.59 2.51 -6.41
C THR A 32 4.98 2.95 -5.91
N ALA A 33 6.02 2.78 -6.72
CA ALA A 33 7.38 3.23 -6.41
C ALA A 33 7.48 4.77 -6.34
N GLU A 34 6.83 5.47 -7.26
CA GLU A 34 6.83 6.94 -7.26
C GLU A 34 6.03 7.50 -6.08
N LYS A 35 4.87 6.90 -5.79
CA LYS A 35 4.07 7.23 -4.60
C LYS A 35 4.86 7.03 -3.32
N ALA A 36 5.66 5.96 -3.23
CA ALA A 36 6.52 5.70 -2.08
C ALA A 36 7.63 6.76 -1.95
N ALA A 37 8.26 7.15 -3.06
CA ALA A 37 9.32 8.15 -3.07
C ALA A 37 8.85 9.55 -2.63
N ARG A 38 7.55 9.85 -2.79
CA ARG A 38 6.95 11.14 -2.39
C ARG A 38 6.37 11.16 -0.98
N ALA A 39 6.33 10.03 -0.27
CA ALA A 39 5.65 9.92 1.02
C ALA A 39 6.61 10.12 2.20
N ASP A 40 6.16 10.86 3.22
CA ASP A 40 6.89 10.99 4.49
C ASP A 40 7.01 9.65 5.23
N PHE A 41 5.99 8.80 5.08
CA PHE A 41 5.93 7.46 5.66
C PHE A 41 5.37 6.45 4.66
N VAL A 42 6.00 5.28 4.61
CA VAL A 42 5.60 4.15 3.75
C VAL A 42 5.31 2.94 4.62
N ILE A 43 4.11 2.37 4.48
CA ILE A 43 3.69 1.12 5.15
C ILE A 43 3.61 0.01 4.09
N ARG A 44 4.42 -1.04 4.26
CA ARG A 44 4.41 -2.27 3.46
C ARG A 44 3.26 -3.18 3.92
N THR A 45 2.48 -3.65 2.95
CA THR A 45 1.33 -4.55 3.20
C THR A 45 1.43 -5.86 2.41
N ASP A 46 2.64 -6.18 1.95
CA ASP A 46 3.02 -7.42 1.26
C ASP A 46 3.54 -8.51 2.22
N GLY A 47 3.66 -8.19 3.51
CA GLY A 47 4.02 -9.10 4.58
C GLY A 47 2.84 -9.55 5.45
N SER A 48 3.12 -9.99 6.68
CA SER A 48 2.10 -10.39 7.65
C SER A 48 1.35 -9.18 8.23
N PHE A 49 0.21 -9.45 8.86
CA PHE A 49 -0.51 -8.43 9.62
C PHE A 49 0.35 -7.89 10.78
N GLU A 50 1.07 -8.76 11.49
CA GLU A 50 1.96 -8.36 12.58
C GLU A 50 3.09 -7.42 12.12
N GLU A 51 3.64 -7.65 10.93
CA GLU A 51 4.63 -6.75 10.33
C GLU A 51 4.03 -5.41 9.95
N THR A 52 2.78 -5.40 9.48
CA THR A 52 2.05 -4.18 9.16
C THR A 52 1.72 -3.39 10.43
N ASP A 53 1.28 -4.06 11.49
CA ASP A 53 0.94 -3.46 12.78
C ASP A 53 2.17 -2.80 13.42
N LYS A 54 3.33 -3.46 13.40
CA LYS A 54 4.59 -2.87 13.87
C LYS A 54 4.95 -1.57 13.14
N GLN A 55 4.79 -1.55 11.81
CA GLN A 55 5.06 -0.34 11.01
C GLN A 55 4.09 0.80 11.35
N ILE A 56 2.81 0.47 11.55
CA ILE A 56 1.79 1.45 11.95
C ILE A 56 2.16 2.07 13.30
N ASP A 57 2.51 1.23 14.26
CA ASP A 57 2.93 1.62 15.60
C ASP A 57 4.13 2.57 15.59
N GLU A 58 5.15 2.27 14.77
CA GLU A 58 6.33 3.13 14.60
C GLU A 58 5.97 4.49 13.99
N VAL A 59 5.16 4.51 12.93
CA VAL A 59 4.70 5.75 12.30
C VAL A 59 3.87 6.57 13.28
N TYR A 60 2.97 5.93 14.03
CA TYR A 60 2.13 6.59 15.02
C TYR A 60 2.95 7.25 16.12
N ARG A 61 3.97 6.55 16.67
CA ARG A 61 4.89 7.14 17.67
C ARG A 61 5.67 8.33 17.10
N LYS A 62 6.14 8.26 15.85
CA LYS A 62 6.85 9.38 15.19
C LYS A 62 5.94 10.60 15.02
N LEU A 63 4.67 10.39 14.65
CA LEU A 63 3.69 11.48 14.52
C LEU A 63 3.36 12.14 15.88
N LEU A 64 3.30 11.36 16.96
CA LEU A 64 3.05 11.88 18.31
C LEU A 64 4.27 12.53 18.97
N GLY A 65 5.48 12.10 18.62
CA GLY A 65 6.74 12.63 19.16
C GLY A 65 7.25 13.90 18.48
N GLY A 66 6.63 14.32 17.37
CA GLY A 66 6.98 15.52 16.61
C GLY A 66 6.30 16.80 17.11
N ARG A 67 6.21 17.00 18.43
CA ARG A 67 5.70 18.25 19.02
C ARG A 67 6.84 19.09 19.57
#